data_AF-A0A7C2L8N7-F1
#
_entry.id   AF-A0A7C2L8N7-F1
#
_cell.length_a   1.000
_cell.length_b   1.000
_cell.length_c   1.000
_cell.angle_alpha   90.00
_cell.angle_beta   90.00
_cell.angle_gamma   90.00
#
_symmetry.space_group_name_H-M   'P 1'
#
loop_
_entity.id
_entity.type
_entity.pdbx_description
1 polymer ?
#
loop_
_entity_poly.entity_id
_entity_poly.type
_entity_poly.pdbx_seq_one_letter_code
_entity_poly.pdbx_strand_id
1 'polypeptide(L)'
;MSGCGAVEAREKFLKAFVEALNGLRVLTVGLSKVAAEEAASKVLGELRLEASGDPAASVRELLSAFGVEAEVTAGAEELRVRVAACPFSLAACDRFCPLPHVAAAHLSSKGSRWSPKREGQYFVKKEEGSCVFTLVKVPRELAEVTDDQG
;
A
#
# COMPACT_ATOMS: atom_id res chain seq x y z
N MET A 1 -17.42 -1.74 -18.28
CA MET A 1 -18.13 -1.58 -16.99
C MET A 1 -17.21 -1.16 -15.83
N SER A 2 -15.93 -0.86 -16.04
CA SER A 2 -14.93 -0.81 -14.95
C SER A 2 -14.76 0.54 -14.22
N GLY A 3 -15.42 1.62 -14.65
CA GLY A 3 -15.21 2.95 -14.05
C GLY A 3 -15.91 3.18 -12.71
N CYS A 4 -17.11 2.60 -12.51
CA CYS A 4 -17.92 2.84 -11.31
C CYS A 4 -17.35 2.13 -10.07
N GLY A 5 -16.91 0.87 -10.23
CA GLY A 5 -16.34 0.08 -9.13
C GLY A 5 -15.02 0.64 -8.59
N ALA A 6 -14.17 1.21 -9.46
CA ALA A 6 -12.92 1.85 -9.05
C ALA A 6 -13.13 3.15 -8.26
N VAL A 7 -14.19 3.90 -8.56
CA VAL A 7 -14.56 5.10 -7.77
C VAL A 7 -15.04 4.65 -6.39
N GLU A 8 -15.96 3.68 -6.33
CA GLU A 8 -16.48 3.17 -5.06
C GLU A 8 -15.38 2.58 -4.16
N ALA A 9 -14.45 1.80 -4.72
CA ALA A 9 -13.32 1.24 -3.98
C ALA A 9 -12.41 2.34 -3.41
N ARG A 10 -12.17 3.41 -4.18
CA ARG A 10 -11.39 4.55 -3.71
C ARG A 10 -12.11 5.34 -2.62
N GLU A 11 -13.42 5.56 -2.76
CA GLU A 11 -14.23 6.24 -1.75
C GLU A 11 -14.25 5.47 -0.42
N LYS A 12 -14.45 4.15 -0.47
CA LYS A 12 -14.38 3.28 0.71
C LYS A 12 -13.02 3.38 1.39
N PHE A 13 -11.94 3.29 0.61
CA PHE A 13 -10.58 3.44 1.13
C PHE A 13 -10.35 4.81 1.77
N LEU A 14 -10.68 5.89 1.08
CA LEU A 14 -10.49 7.26 1.57
C LEU A 14 -11.29 7.50 2.85
N LYS A 15 -12.52 7.02 2.93
CA LYS A 15 -13.33 7.12 4.14
C LYS A 15 -12.67 6.40 5.32
N ALA A 16 -12.29 5.14 5.15
CA ALA A 16 -11.63 4.37 6.18
C ALA A 16 -10.28 4.99 6.60
N PHE A 17 -9.53 5.53 5.64
CA PHE A 17 -8.26 6.19 5.88
C PHE A 17 -8.41 7.49 6.68
N VAL A 18 -9.38 8.33 6.32
CA VAL A 18 -9.70 9.57 7.06
C VAL A 18 -10.20 9.26 8.46
N GLU A 19 -11.05 8.24 8.63
CA GLU A 19 -11.52 7.79 9.95
C GLU A 19 -10.35 7.33 10.83
N ALA A 20 -9.42 6.54 10.29
CA ALA A 20 -8.22 6.11 10.99
C ALA A 20 -7.31 7.31 11.35
N LEU A 21 -7.10 8.26 10.43
CA LEU A 21 -6.36 9.49 10.70
C LEU A 21 -6.99 10.34 11.81
N ASN A 22 -8.31 10.47 11.81
CA ASN A 22 -9.04 11.19 12.86
C ASN A 22 -8.87 10.54 14.24
N GLY A 23 -8.77 9.21 14.29
CA GLY A 23 -8.45 8.47 15.52
C GLY A 23 -7.07 8.81 16.09
N LEU A 24 -6.09 9.10 15.22
CA LEU A 24 -4.70 9.38 15.62
C LEU A 24 -4.45 10.83 16.08
N ARG A 25 -5.39 11.75 15.83
CA ARG A 25 -5.38 13.18 16.25
C ARG A 25 -4.17 14.03 15.79
N VAL A 26 -3.16 13.46 15.12
CA VAL A 26 -1.98 14.15 14.57
C VAL A 26 -1.60 13.54 13.22
N LEU A 27 -1.30 14.38 12.23
CA LEU A 27 -0.82 13.94 10.91
C LEU A 27 0.73 13.96 10.87
N THR A 28 1.35 12.79 10.98
CA THR A 28 2.78 12.60 10.67
C THR A 28 2.94 11.51 9.62
N VAL A 29 4.08 11.47 8.93
CA VAL A 29 4.40 10.41 7.95
C VAL A 29 4.37 9.01 8.60
N GLY A 30 4.75 8.90 9.88
CA GLY A 30 4.67 7.64 10.62
C GLY A 30 3.23 7.22 10.96
N LEU A 31 2.36 8.18 11.28
CA LEU A 31 0.96 7.93 11.59
C LEU A 31 0.10 7.69 10.34
N SER A 32 0.45 8.30 9.20
CA SER A 32 -0.20 7.98 7.92
C SER A 32 0.04 6.54 7.50
N LYS A 33 1.19 5.93 7.85
CA LYS A 33 1.41 4.50 7.68
C LYS A 33 0.39 3.68 8.47
N VAL A 34 0.26 3.96 9.77
CA VAL A 34 -0.64 3.21 10.67
C VAL A 34 -2.08 3.30 10.17
N ALA A 35 -2.52 4.51 9.81
CA ALA A 35 -3.85 4.71 9.25
C ALA A 35 -4.05 4.00 7.90
N ALA A 36 -3.03 3.94 7.04
CA ALA A 36 -3.12 3.25 5.76
C ALA A 36 -3.22 1.73 5.93
N GLU A 37 -2.48 1.17 6.89
CA GLU A 37 -2.53 -0.26 7.23
C GLU A 37 -3.89 -0.65 7.84
N GLU A 38 -4.42 0.19 8.74
CA GLU A 38 -5.76 -0.01 9.33
C GLU A 38 -6.87 0.11 8.28
N ALA A 39 -6.79 1.11 7.40
CA ALA A 39 -7.76 1.26 6.31
C ALA A 39 -7.69 0.09 5.32
N ALA A 40 -6.48 -0.37 4.99
CA ALA A 40 -6.28 -1.52 4.11
C ALA A 40 -6.88 -2.80 4.71
N SER A 41 -6.68 -3.08 6.00
CA SER A 41 -7.22 -4.30 6.62
C SER A 41 -8.75 -4.35 6.59
N LYS A 42 -9.43 -3.22 6.74
CA LYS A 42 -10.89 -3.11 6.62
C LYS A 42 -11.36 -3.26 5.17
N VAL A 43 -10.78 -2.48 4.26
CA VAL A 43 -11.31 -2.32 2.90
C VAL A 43 -10.96 -3.49 1.98
N LEU A 44 -9.78 -4.10 2.12
CA LEU A 44 -9.39 -5.23 1.28
C LEU A 44 -10.31 -6.44 1.49
N GLY A 45 -10.75 -6.68 2.73
CA GLY A 45 -11.72 -7.72 3.06
C GLY A 45 -13.09 -7.46 2.43
N GLU A 46 -13.58 -6.22 2.51
CA GLU A 46 -14.86 -5.81 1.89
C GLU A 46 -14.84 -5.93 0.36
N LEU A 47 -13.71 -5.59 -0.26
CA LEU A 47 -13.52 -5.70 -1.71
C LEU A 47 -13.23 -7.13 -2.19
N ARG A 48 -13.10 -8.10 -1.28
CA ARG A 48 -12.73 -9.50 -1.57
C ARG A 48 -11.44 -9.60 -2.39
N LEU A 49 -10.50 -8.68 -2.15
CA LEU A 49 -9.20 -8.65 -2.83
C LEU A 49 -8.22 -9.53 -2.07
N GLU A 50 -7.96 -10.71 -2.60
CA GLU A 50 -7.00 -11.64 -2.04
C GLU A 50 -5.69 -11.63 -2.83
N ALA A 51 -4.55 -11.62 -2.14
CA ALA A 51 -3.28 -11.81 -2.82
C ALA A 51 -3.22 -13.19 -3.49
N SER A 52 -2.59 -13.27 -4.65
CA SER A 52 -2.25 -14.51 -5.33
C SER A 52 -0.82 -14.93 -5.00
N GLY A 53 -0.41 -16.12 -5.47
CA GLY A 53 0.97 -16.57 -5.37
C GLY A 53 1.96 -15.77 -6.22
N ASP A 54 1.48 -14.93 -7.15
CA ASP A 54 2.28 -13.99 -7.93
C ASP A 54 2.17 -12.59 -7.31
N PRO A 55 3.21 -12.09 -6.63
CA PRO A 55 3.18 -10.79 -5.98
C PRO A 55 2.99 -9.63 -6.97
N ALA A 56 3.56 -9.71 -8.17
CA ALA A 56 3.45 -8.64 -9.15
C ALA A 56 2.04 -8.58 -9.74
N ALA A 57 1.44 -9.73 -10.07
CA ALA A 57 0.06 -9.79 -10.52
C ALA A 57 -0.91 -9.29 -9.44
N SER A 58 -0.69 -9.69 -8.18
CA SER A 58 -1.52 -9.26 -7.04
C SER A 58 -1.50 -7.74 -6.85
N VAL A 59 -0.33 -7.11 -6.95
CA VAL A 59 -0.22 -5.65 -6.87
C VAL A 59 -0.93 -4.98 -8.05
N ARG A 60 -0.83 -5.52 -9.27
CA ARG A 60 -1.54 -4.97 -10.43
C ARG A 60 -3.06 -5.06 -10.25
N GLU A 61 -3.57 -6.19 -9.78
CA GLU A 61 -4.99 -6.39 -9.52
C GLU A 61 -5.51 -5.41 -8.46
N LEU A 62 -4.81 -5.30 -7.33
CA LEU A 62 -5.10 -4.34 -6.28
C LEU A 62 -5.18 -2.90 -6.83
N LEU A 63 -4.18 -2.47 -7.59
CA LEU A 63 -4.12 -1.12 -8.12
C LEU A 63 -5.21 -0.89 -9.19
N SER A 64 -5.49 -1.89 -10.02
CA SER A 64 -6.60 -1.86 -10.98
C SER A 64 -7.95 -1.76 -10.28
N ALA A 65 -8.14 -2.41 -9.13
CA ALA A 65 -9.37 -2.31 -8.34
C ALA A 65 -9.59 -0.88 -7.81
N PHE A 66 -8.50 -0.13 -7.58
CA PHE A 66 -8.55 1.29 -7.27
C PHE A 66 -8.55 2.21 -8.51
N GLY A 67 -8.58 1.66 -9.72
CA GLY A 67 -8.50 2.44 -10.96
C GLY A 67 -7.17 3.14 -11.16
N VAL A 68 -6.08 2.56 -10.65
CA VAL A 68 -4.72 3.05 -10.80
C VAL A 68 -3.98 2.20 -11.82
N GLU A 69 -3.60 2.82 -12.94
CA GLU A 69 -2.69 2.21 -13.89
C GLU A 69 -1.27 2.18 -13.30
N ALA A 70 -0.63 1.02 -13.38
CA ALA A 70 0.65 0.78 -12.74
C ALA A 70 1.56 -0.13 -13.56
N GLU A 71 2.83 0.24 -13.65
CA GLU A 71 3.90 -0.65 -14.10
C GLU A 71 4.49 -1.35 -12.86
N VAL A 72 4.53 -2.68 -12.88
CA VAL A 72 5.12 -3.48 -11.80
C VAL A 72 6.24 -4.33 -12.37
N THR A 73 7.46 -4.09 -11.89
CA THR A 73 8.66 -4.84 -12.23
C THR A 73 9.03 -5.74 -11.05
N ALA A 74 9.15 -7.04 -11.29
CA ALA A 74 9.52 -8.01 -10.26
C ALA A 74 11.02 -8.34 -10.30
N GLY A 75 11.67 -8.23 -9.15
CA GLY A 75 12.96 -8.84 -8.86
C GLY A 75 12.80 -10.10 -8.00
N ALA A 76 13.91 -10.69 -7.55
CA ALA A 76 13.87 -11.91 -6.73
C ALA A 76 13.18 -11.70 -5.37
N GLU A 77 13.48 -10.58 -4.69
CA GLU A 77 12.99 -10.28 -3.33
C GLU A 77 12.37 -8.88 -3.24
N GLU A 78 12.15 -8.22 -4.38
CA GLU A 78 11.61 -6.88 -4.46
C GLU A 78 10.62 -6.71 -5.62
N LEU A 79 9.66 -5.81 -5.43
CA LEU A 79 8.78 -5.31 -6.47
C LEU A 79 8.95 -3.80 -6.58
N ARG A 80 9.25 -3.32 -7.77
CA ARG A 80 9.22 -1.89 -8.08
C ARG A 80 7.90 -1.55 -8.76
N VAL A 81 7.18 -0.59 -8.19
CA VAL A 81 5.86 -0.16 -8.66
C VAL A 81 5.93 1.30 -9.07
N ARG A 82 5.51 1.60 -10.31
CA ARG A 82 5.41 2.96 -10.84
C ARG A 82 3.96 3.26 -11.19
N VAL A 83 3.46 4.40 -10.71
CA VAL A 83 2.12 4.92 -11.01
C VAL A 83 2.22 6.37 -11.48
N ALA A 84 1.32 6.81 -12.35
CA ALA A 84 1.33 8.21 -12.83
C ALA A 84 1.07 9.20 -11.68
N ALA A 85 0.17 8.85 -10.76
CA ALA A 85 -0.13 9.64 -9.57
C ALA A 85 -0.62 8.76 -8.43
N CYS A 86 -0.51 9.24 -7.19
CA CYS A 86 -1.13 8.60 -6.05
C CYS A 86 -2.56 9.12 -5.88
N PRO A 87 -3.61 8.29 -6.13
CA PRO A 87 -5.00 8.75 -6.11
C PRO A 87 -5.51 9.09 -4.71
N PHE A 88 -4.74 8.72 -3.68
CA PHE A 88 -5.09 8.88 -2.27
C PHE A 88 -4.26 9.94 -1.56
N SER A 89 -3.35 10.59 -2.26
CA SER A 89 -2.51 11.63 -1.67
C SER A 89 -3.28 12.94 -1.61
N LEU A 90 -3.38 13.52 -0.41
CA LEU A 90 -3.86 14.90 -0.19
C LEU A 90 -2.83 15.96 -0.62
N ALA A 91 -1.62 15.55 -1.01
CA ALA A 91 -0.49 16.38 -1.39
C ALA A 91 0.33 15.74 -2.54
N ALA A 92 1.58 16.17 -2.75
CA ALA A 92 2.50 15.50 -3.67
C ALA A 92 2.76 14.03 -3.27
N CYS A 93 3.08 13.20 -4.26
CA CYS A 93 3.24 11.74 -4.11
C CYS A 93 4.26 11.27 -3.06
N ASP A 94 5.25 12.09 -2.75
CA ASP A 94 6.40 11.73 -1.91
C ASP A 94 6.08 11.75 -0.40
N ARG A 95 5.07 12.50 0.05
CA ARG A 95 4.86 12.74 1.49
C ARG A 95 3.80 11.87 2.17
N PHE A 96 2.65 11.65 1.53
CA PHE A 96 1.49 11.04 2.19
C PHE A 96 0.76 10.00 1.32
N CYS A 97 1.45 9.40 0.36
CA CYS A 97 0.83 8.37 -0.46
C CYS A 97 0.68 7.06 0.34
N PRO A 98 -0.54 6.54 0.55
CA PRO A 98 -0.75 5.29 1.30
C PRO A 98 -0.50 4.04 0.44
N LEU A 99 -0.42 4.16 -0.89
CA LEU A 99 -0.28 3.01 -1.81
C LEU A 99 0.82 2.00 -1.42
N PRO A 100 2.04 2.42 -1.00
CA PRO A 100 3.06 1.46 -0.62
C PRO A 100 2.58 0.57 0.54
N HIS A 101 1.95 1.16 1.54
CA HIS A 101 1.46 0.46 2.72
C HIS A 101 0.27 -0.44 2.40
N VAL A 102 -0.67 0.02 1.57
CA VAL A 102 -1.81 -0.78 1.12
C VAL A 102 -1.34 -2.01 0.33
N ALA A 103 -0.38 -1.83 -0.59
CA ALA A 103 0.18 -2.92 -1.37
C ALA A 103 0.96 -3.92 -0.51
N ALA A 104 1.74 -3.45 0.46
CA ALA A 104 2.42 -4.30 1.42
C ALA A 104 1.45 -5.11 2.29
N ALA A 105 0.39 -4.47 2.80
CA ALA A 105 -0.64 -5.14 3.59
C ALA A 105 -1.38 -6.21 2.77
N HIS A 106 -1.75 -5.89 1.53
CA HIS A 106 -2.39 -6.83 0.61
C HIS A 106 -1.52 -8.07 0.38
N LEU A 107 -0.24 -7.90 0.02
CA LEU A 107 0.67 -9.02 -0.20
C LEU A 107 0.94 -9.84 1.07
N SER A 108 0.95 -9.18 2.23
CA SER A 108 1.19 -9.84 3.52
C SER A 108 0.04 -10.71 4.00
N SER A 109 -1.16 -10.58 3.41
CA SER A 109 -2.34 -11.34 3.80
C SER A 109 -2.22 -12.86 3.61
N LYS A 110 -1.31 -13.34 2.74
CA LYS A 110 -1.11 -14.77 2.44
C LYS A 110 0.25 -15.33 2.88
N GLY A 111 0.86 -14.72 3.90
CA GLY A 111 1.88 -15.38 4.74
C GLY A 111 3.33 -14.95 4.51
N SER A 112 3.71 -14.48 3.32
CA SER A 112 5.01 -13.79 3.18
C SER A 112 4.86 -12.36 3.65
N ARG A 113 5.67 -11.91 4.62
CA ARG A 113 5.65 -10.52 5.05
C ARG A 113 6.28 -9.64 3.99
N TRP A 114 5.55 -8.63 3.53
CA TRP A 114 6.05 -7.59 2.63
C TRP A 114 6.06 -6.24 3.35
N SER A 115 6.99 -5.38 2.98
CA SER A 115 7.09 -4.04 3.54
C SER A 115 7.50 -3.02 2.48
N PRO A 116 7.05 -1.77 2.57
CA PRO A 116 7.58 -0.71 1.73
C PRO A 116 9.03 -0.42 2.11
N LYS A 117 9.91 -0.37 1.10
CA LYS A 117 11.29 0.08 1.28
C LYS A 117 11.30 1.59 1.49
N ARG A 118 11.99 2.04 2.53
CA ARG A 118 12.20 3.47 2.79
C ARG A 118 13.36 3.99 1.95
N GLU A 119 13.15 5.09 1.24
CA GLU A 119 14.13 5.82 0.45
C GLU A 119 14.36 7.18 1.14
N GLY A 120 15.38 7.26 2.00
CA GLY A 120 15.61 8.43 2.85
C GLY A 120 14.51 8.62 3.90
N GLN A 121 13.75 9.72 3.82
CA GLN A 121 12.63 10.01 4.74
C GLN A 121 11.27 9.52 4.22
N TYR A 122 11.20 9.04 2.97
CA TYR A 122 9.94 8.76 2.27
C TYR A 122 9.85 7.29 1.82
N PHE A 123 8.65 6.86 1.44
CA PHE A 123 8.40 5.53 0.84
C PHE A 123 8.11 5.60 -0.66
N VAL A 124 8.02 6.83 -1.19
CA VAL A 124 7.74 7.09 -2.60
C VAL A 124 8.78 8.07 -3.12
N LYS A 125 9.36 7.76 -4.27
CA LYS A 125 10.25 8.62 -5.04
C LYS A 125 9.49 9.18 -6.24
N LYS A 126 9.69 10.47 -6.55
CA LYS A 126 9.21 11.08 -7.79
C LYS A 126 10.22 10.87 -8.92
N GLU A 127 9.78 10.31 -10.05
CA GLU A 127 10.60 10.11 -11.25
C GLU A 127 9.82 10.54 -12.47
N GLU A 128 10.30 11.54 -13.22
CA GLU A 128 9.74 11.94 -14.54
C GLU A 128 8.20 12.06 -14.58
N GLY A 129 7.62 12.69 -13.56
CA GLY A 129 6.16 12.86 -13.46
C GLY A 129 5.39 11.66 -12.90
N SER A 130 6.07 10.56 -12.60
CA SER A 130 5.53 9.36 -11.96
C SER A 130 5.94 9.24 -10.49
N CYS A 131 5.23 8.39 -9.77
CA CYS A 131 5.40 8.08 -8.36
C CYS A 131 5.83 6.61 -8.24
N VAL A 132 7.02 6.39 -7.67
CA VAL A 132 7.66 5.07 -7.63
C VAL A 132 7.83 4.64 -6.19
N PHE A 133 7.40 3.43 -5.87
CA PHE A 133 7.67 2.81 -4.58
C PHE A 133 8.17 1.37 -4.76
N THR A 134 8.90 0.88 -3.78
CA THR A 134 9.47 -0.46 -3.78
C THR A 134 8.91 -1.24 -2.61
N LEU A 135 8.47 -2.47 -2.86
CA LEU A 135 8.09 -3.44 -1.84
C LEU A 135 9.21 -4.47 -1.73
N VAL A 136 9.62 -4.79 -0.51
CA VAL A 136 10.61 -5.83 -0.23
C VAL A 136 9.98 -6.93 0.58
N LYS A 137 10.32 -8.18 0.25
CA LYS A 137 9.96 -9.33 1.05
C LYS A 137 10.85 -9.34 2.29
N VAL A 138 10.23 -9.44 3.47
CA VAL A 138 10.94 -9.45 4.74
C VAL A 138 11.38 -10.89 5.04
N PRO A 139 12.69 -11.16 5.20
CA PRO A 139 13.17 -12.48 5.58
C PRO A 139 12.53 -12.94 6.91
N ARG A 140 12.17 -14.23 6.99
CA ARG A 140 11.50 -14.80 8.18
C ARG A 140 12.27 -14.58 9.49
N GLU A 141 13.59 -14.53 9.43
CA GLU A 141 14.49 -14.33 10.59
C GLU A 141 14.29 -12.98 11.30
N LEU A 142 13.67 -11.99 10.63
CA LEU A 142 13.32 -10.69 11.23
C LEU A 142 11.84 -10.59 11.63
N ALA A 143 11.03 -11.62 11.35
CA ALA A 143 9.60 -11.64 11.65
C ALA A 143 9.28 -12.18 13.05
N GLU A 144 10.23 -12.84 13.72
CA GLU A 144 10.06 -13.50 15.02
C GLU A 144 10.47 -12.64 16.23
N VAL A 145 10.89 -11.39 16.03
CA VAL A 145 11.24 -10.48 17.14
C VAL A 145 10.02 -9.67 17.61
N THR A 146 8.90 -10.33 17.91
CA THR A 146 7.80 -9.78 18.72
C THR A 146 6.87 -10.92 19.14
N ASP A 147 7.26 -11.72 20.15
CA ASP A 147 6.33 -12.34 21.10
C ASP A 147 7.10 -13.07 22.21
N ASP A 148 7.97 -12.34 22.91
CA ASP A 148 8.51 -12.86 24.16
C ASP A 148 8.88 -11.73 25.13
N GLN A 149 7.89 -10.90 25.50
CA GLN A 149 7.83 -10.18 26.79
C GLN A 149 6.36 -9.90 27.14
N GLY A 150 5.81 -10.74 28.01
CA GLY A 150 4.48 -10.56 28.61
C GLY A 150 3.99 -11.81 29.32
#